data_AF-A0A1Y1Q9M6-F1
#
_entry.id   AF-A0A1Y1Q9M6-F1
#
_cell.length_a   1.000
_cell.length_b   1.000
_cell.length_c   1.000
_cell.angle_alpha   90.00
_cell.angle_beta   90.00
_cell.angle_gamma   90.00
#
_symmetry.space_group_name_H-M   'P 1'
#
loop_
_entity.id
_entity.type
_entity.pdbx_description
1 polymer ?
#
loop_
_entity_poly.entity_id
_entity_poly.type
_entity_poly.pdbx_seq_one_letter_code
_entity_poly.pdbx_strand_id
1 'polypeptide(L)' 'MSNAEVKKGDRVKIVNSADKPSFAGQVGVVMAVFPTEPATLKVLIRGVAFLYLKPDDVEVLE' A
#
# COMPACT_ATOMS: atom_id res chain seq x y z
N MET A 1 2.95 11.94 -15.16
CA MET A 1 3.19 10.52 -14.82
C MET A 1 1.82 9.86 -14.73
N SER A 2 1.58 8.73 -15.40
CA SER A 2 0.31 8.01 -15.28
C SER A 2 0.28 7.33 -13.92
N ASN A 3 -0.63 7.72 -13.01
CA ASN A 3 -0.84 6.99 -11.75
C ASN A 3 -1.49 5.64 -12.11
N ALA A 4 -0.74 4.54 -11.96
CA ALA A 4 -1.30 3.22 -12.07
C ALA A 4 -2.33 3.02 -10.94
N GLU A 5 -3.53 2.58 -11.30
CA GLU A 5 -4.56 2.22 -10.32
C GLU A 5 -4.09 1.00 -9.52
N VAL A 6 -4.02 1.15 -8.19
CA VAL A 6 -3.58 0.09 -7.27
C VAL A 6 -4.64 -1.01 -7.17
N LYS A 7 -4.25 -2.27 -7.37
CA LYS A 7 -5.14 -3.44 -7.38
C LYS A 7 -4.71 -4.48 -6.35
N LYS A 8 -5.65 -5.38 -6.01
CA LYS A 8 -5.34 -6.54 -5.18
C LYS A 8 -4.34 -7.44 -5.91
N GLY A 9 -3.29 -7.84 -5.20
CA GLY A 9 -2.19 -8.64 -5.72
C GLY A 9 -0.96 -7.82 -6.08
N ASP A 10 -1.10 -6.50 -6.25
CA ASP A 10 0.00 -5.63 -6.62
C ASP A 10 1.10 -5.65 -5.55
N ARG A 11 2.34 -5.65 -6.01
CA ARG A 11 3.50 -5.40 -5.17
C ARG A 11 3.67 -3.90 -5.08
N VAL A 12 3.75 -3.38 -3.85
CA VAL A 12 3.85 -1.95 -3.62
C VAL A 12 4.99 -1.64 -2.68
N LYS A 13 5.71 -0.56 -2.94
CA LYS A 13 6.66 0.05 -2.01
C LYS A 13 5.94 1.11 -1.21
N ILE A 14 6.10 1.08 0.11
CA ILE A 14 5.51 2.08 1.00
C ILE A 14 6.38 3.33 0.91
N VAL A 15 5.83 4.44 0.44
CA VAL A 15 6.54 5.72 0.34
C VAL A 15 6.24 6.61 1.55
N ASN A 16 5.06 6.45 2.15
CA ASN A 16 4.66 7.16 3.36
C ASN A 16 3.81 6.26 4.25
N SER A 17 3.88 6.45 5.57
CA SER A 17 2.96 5.83 6.52
C SER A 17 2.91 6.69 7.77
N ALA A 18 1.80 7.41 7.95
CA ALA A 18 1.63 8.31 9.09
C ALA A 18 1.68 7.55 10.43
N ASP A 19 1.00 6.40 10.51
CA ASP A 19 0.89 5.63 11.75
C ASP A 19 2.16 4.84 12.09
N LYS A 20 2.92 4.44 11.06
CA LYS A 20 4.10 3.58 11.22
C LYS A 20 5.21 3.98 10.24
N PRO A 21 5.92 5.09 10.48
CA PRO A 21 6.98 5.59 9.59
C PRO A 21 8.12 4.59 9.34
N SER A 22 8.34 3.63 10.26
CA SER A 22 9.36 2.58 10.12
C SER A 22 9.12 1.58 8.98
N PHE A 23 7.93 1.56 8.39
CA PHE A 23 7.65 0.75 7.20
C PHE A 23 7.90 1.50 5.89
N ALA A 24 8.21 2.80 5.91
CA ALA A 24 8.61 3.52 4.71
C ALA A 24 9.85 2.86 4.06
N GLY A 25 9.81 2.72 2.74
CA GLY A 25 10.80 2.01 1.93
C GLY A 25 10.62 0.49 1.87
N GLN A 26 9.75 -0.10 2.69
CA GLN A 26 9.49 -1.55 2.64
C GLN A 26 8.52 -1.90 1.51
N VAL A 27 8.64 -3.14 1.03
CA VAL A 27 7.76 -3.71 0.02
C VAL A 27 6.70 -4.59 0.67
N GLY A 28 5.47 -4.45 0.22
CA GLY A 28 4.34 -5.27 0.61
C GLY A 28 3.51 -5.72 -0.60
N VAL A 29 2.47 -6.50 -0.32
CA VAL A 29 1.49 -6.97 -1.30
C VAL A 29 0.11 -6.46 -0.90
N VAL A 30 -0.63 -5.90 -1.85
CA VAL A 30 -2.00 -5.45 -1.63
C VAL A 30 -2.92 -6.65 -1.51
N MET A 31 -3.50 -6.84 -0.33
CA MET A 31 -4.38 -7.97 -0.03
C MET A 31 -5.86 -7.63 -0.26
N ALA A 32 -6.22 -6.36 -0.10
CA ALA A 32 -7.56 -5.84 -0.38
C ALA A 32 -7.50 -4.34 -0.69
N VAL A 33 -8.46 -3.89 -1.51
CA VAL A 33 -8.74 -2.48 -1.78
C VAL A 33 -10.16 -2.21 -1.31
N PHE A 34 -10.34 -1.28 -0.38
CA PHE A 34 -11.63 -0.85 0.11
C PHE A 34 -12.04 0.44 -0.61
N PRO A 35 -13.17 0.44 -1.35
CA PRO A 35 -13.65 1.60 -2.10
C PRO A 35 -14.38 2.58 -1.17
N THR A 36 -13.69 3.08 -0.15
CA THR A 36 -14.15 4.17 0.71
C THR A 36 -13.70 5.52 0.15
N GLU A 37 -14.21 6.64 0.66
CA GLU A 37 -13.69 7.97 0.35
C GLU A 37 -12.99 8.56 1.59
N PRO A 38 -11.64 8.64 1.63
CA PRO A 38 -10.69 8.18 0.61
C PRO A 38 -10.51 6.65 0.61
N ALA A 39 -10.05 6.10 -0.52
CA ALA A 39 -9.83 4.66 -0.68
C ALA A 39 -8.75 4.16 0.29
N THR A 40 -8.89 2.92 0.76
CA THR A 40 -7.96 2.32 1.73
C THR A 40 -7.45 0.97 1.22
N LEU A 41 -6.14 0.77 1.31
CA LEU A 41 -5.45 -0.46 0.92
C LEU A 41 -5.08 -1.25 2.17
N LYS A 42 -5.33 -2.57 2.18
CA LYS A 42 -4.75 -3.48 3.18
C LYS A 42 -3.51 -4.12 2.58
N VAL A 43 -2.34 -3.74 3.08
CA VAL A 43 -1.04 -4.20 2.58
C VAL A 43 -0.40 -5.16 3.55
N LEU A 44 -0.02 -6.36 3.07
CA LEU A 44 0.76 -7.34 3.83
C LEU A 44 2.25 -7.10 3.63
N ILE A 45 2.97 -6.93 4.73
CA ILE A 45 4.41 -6.65 4.75
C ILE A 45 5.13 -7.83 5.40
N ARG A 46 6.16 -8.34 4.72
CA ARG A 46 7.02 -9.45 5.19
C ARG A 46 6.24 -10.70 5.65
N GLY A 47 5.02 -10.91 5.16
CA GLY A 47 4.18 -12.06 5.51
C GLY A 47 3.62 -12.06 6.94
N VAL A 48 3.83 -11.00 7.73
CA VAL A 48 3.50 -11.00 9.17
C VAL A 48 2.68 -9.80 9.64
N ALA A 49 2.78 -8.65 8.96
CA ALA A 49 2.12 -7.42 9.39
C ALA A 49 1.19 -6.89 8.32
N PHE A 50 0.02 -6.40 8.74
CA PHE A 50 -0.89 -5.66 7.87
C PHE A 50 -0.84 -4.17 8.19
N LEU A 51 -0.74 -3.34 7.16
CA LEU A 51 -0.99 -1.90 7.26
C LEU A 51 -2.21 -1.53 6.43
N TYR A 52 -2.92 -0.51 6.91
CA TYR A 52 -3.95 0.16 6.16
C TYR A 52 -3.36 1.47 5.66
N LEU A 53 -3.27 1.64 4.34
CA LEU A 53 -2.59 2.76 3.69
C LEU A 53 -3.50 3.39 2.64
N LYS A 54 -3.31 4.66 2.33
CA LYS A 54 -3.97 5.29 1.18
C LYS A 54 -3.23 4.92 -0.11
N PRO A 55 -3.88 5.00 -1.29
CA PRO A 55 -3.18 4.85 -2.56
C PRO A 55 -1.95 5.76 -2.70
N ASP A 56 -2.02 6.99 -2.19
CA ASP A 56 -0.90 7.96 -2.25
C ASP A 56 0.27 7.62 -1.31
N ASP A 57 0.07 6.70 -0.36
CA ASP A 57 1.10 6.28 0.59
C ASP A 57 2.01 5.18 0.00
N VAL A 58 1.71 4.70 -1.21
CA VAL A 58 2.41 3.59 -1.84
C VAL A 58 2.75 3.86 -3.31
N GLU A 59 3.77 3.17 -3.80
CA GLU A 59 4.18 3.17 -5.20
C GLU A 59 4.08 1.72 -5.74
N VAL A 60 3.36 1.51 -6.84
CA VAL A 60 3.21 0.19 -7.47
C VAL A 60 4.52 -0.19 -8.14
N LEU A 61 4.99 -1.42 -7.85
CA LEU A 61 6.14 -2.04 -8.49
C LEU A 61 5.59 -3.00 -9.55
N GLU A 62 6.03 -2.83 -10.81
CA GLU A 62 5.61 -3.64 -11.97
C GLU A 62 5.52 -5.16 -11.71
#